data_AF-A7N6U1-F1
#
_entry.id   AF-A7N6U1-F1
#
_cell.length_a   1.000
_cell.length_b   1.000
_cell.length_c   1.000
_cell.angle_alpha   90.00
_cell.angle_beta   90.00
_cell.angle_gamma   90.00
#
_symmetry.space_group_name_H-M   'P 1'
#
loop_
_entity.id
_entity.type
_entity.pdbx_description
1 polymer ?
#
loop_
_entity_poly.entity_id
_entity_poly.type
_entity_poly.pdbx_seq_one_letter_code
_entity_poly.pdbx_strand_id
1 'polypeptide(L)'
;MAPKTFILVMGMATMATYYWISMGWSIYGVIPALILIFIIMKMNIFISYHLNKKTESHNRATVLSFKGLMFNLGYGLIGMLYAYYYKLLSQNYTEEQIEQHIDFIASLSSFFYYFTFLFVAISVYFYIPVIIEDA
;
A
#
# COMPACT_ATOMS: atom_id res chain seq x y z
N MET A 1 5.98 -21.00 3.08
CA MET A 1 6.41 -19.83 3.88
C MET A 1 5.33 -19.53 4.91
N ALA A 2 5.69 -19.25 6.16
CA ALA A 2 4.71 -18.90 7.19
C ALA A 2 3.99 -17.57 6.87
N PRO A 3 2.72 -17.38 7.25
CA PRO A 3 1.96 -16.15 6.96
C PRO A 3 2.67 -14.86 7.41
N LYS A 4 3.27 -14.87 8.61
CA LYS A 4 4.02 -13.72 9.15
C LYS A 4 5.22 -13.37 8.26
N THR A 5 6.01 -14.36 7.88
CA THR A 5 7.18 -14.18 6.98
C THR A 5 6.74 -13.67 5.60
N PHE A 6 5.64 -14.17 5.06
CA PHE A 6 5.10 -13.70 3.78
C PHE A 6 4.71 -12.23 3.85
N ILE A 7 3.94 -11.82 4.87
CA ILE A 7 3.54 -10.42 5.05
C ILE A 7 4.77 -9.51 5.20
N LEU A 8 5.78 -9.94 5.96
CA LEU A 8 7.02 -9.18 6.15
C LEU A 8 7.76 -8.98 4.83
N VAL A 9 7.98 -10.06 4.07
CA VAL A 9 8.65 -10.00 2.76
C VAL A 9 7.88 -9.11 1.79
N MET A 10 6.56 -9.29 1.69
CA MET A 10 5.74 -8.46 0.80
C MET A 10 5.74 -6.99 1.23
N GLY A 11 5.68 -6.71 2.53
CA GLY A 11 5.74 -5.35 3.07
C GLY A 11 7.06 -4.65 2.76
N MET A 12 8.20 -5.31 2.99
CA MET A 12 9.51 -4.77 2.61
C MET A 12 9.63 -4.57 1.11
N ALA A 13 9.13 -5.51 0.30
CA ALA A 13 9.10 -5.37 -1.15
C ALA A 13 8.25 -4.17 -1.59
N THR A 14 7.08 -3.95 -0.96
CA THR A 14 6.23 -2.78 -1.24
C THR A 14 6.93 -1.47 -0.87
N MET A 15 7.61 -1.40 0.29
CA MET A 15 8.42 -0.23 0.67
C MET A 15 9.50 0.07 -0.36
N ALA A 16 10.30 -0.93 -0.74
CA ALA A 16 11.34 -0.76 -1.75
C ALA A 16 10.77 -0.32 -3.10
N THR A 17 9.62 -0.87 -3.49
CA THR A 17 8.95 -0.53 -4.76
C THR A 17 8.41 0.89 -4.76
N TYR A 18 7.76 1.34 -3.67
CA TYR A 18 7.31 2.74 -3.57
C TYR A 18 8.48 3.71 -3.54
N TYR A 19 9.59 3.36 -2.91
CA TYR A 19 10.82 4.14 -2.98
C TYR A 19 11.33 4.27 -4.42
N TRP A 20 11.36 3.18 -5.19
CA TRP A 20 11.71 3.23 -6.62
C TRP A 20 10.73 4.07 -7.45
N ILE A 21 9.42 3.98 -7.20
CA ILE A 21 8.42 4.84 -7.85
C ILE A 21 8.71 6.32 -7.55
N SER A 22 9.09 6.64 -6.30
CA SER A 22 9.38 8.02 -5.90
C SER A 22 10.58 8.66 -6.61
N MET A 23 11.45 7.87 -7.25
CA MET A 23 12.56 8.40 -8.05
C MET A 23 12.09 9.06 -9.36
N GLY A 24 10.83 8.85 -9.78
CA GLY A 24 10.23 9.59 -10.89
C GLY A 24 10.86 9.35 -12.26
N TRP A 25 11.43 8.16 -12.52
CA TRP A 25 12.04 7.87 -13.83
C TRP A 25 11.02 7.92 -14.96
N SER A 26 11.25 8.77 -15.96
CA SER A 26 10.34 9.00 -17.08
C SER A 26 10.01 7.73 -17.88
N ILE A 27 11.02 6.93 -18.28
CA ILE A 27 10.82 5.72 -19.09
C ILE A 27 10.78 4.47 -18.22
N TYR A 28 11.69 4.36 -17.25
CA TYR A 28 11.85 3.15 -16.44
C TYR A 28 10.84 3.02 -15.29
N GLY A 29 10.02 4.04 -15.03
CA GLY A 29 8.99 4.03 -13.98
C GLY A 29 7.93 2.93 -14.16
N VAL A 30 7.77 2.39 -15.36
CA VAL A 30 6.89 1.24 -15.63
C VAL A 30 7.34 -0.03 -14.90
N ILE A 31 8.64 -0.22 -14.72
CA ILE A 31 9.21 -1.43 -14.09
C ILE A 31 8.76 -1.54 -12.62
N PRO A 32 9.00 -0.54 -11.75
CA PRO A 32 8.52 -0.63 -10.38
C PRO A 32 6.99 -0.63 -10.28
N ALA A 33 6.27 0.00 -11.21
CA ALA A 33 4.80 -0.10 -11.27
C ALA A 33 4.32 -1.55 -11.52
N LEU A 34 4.94 -2.27 -12.46
CA LEU A 34 4.63 -3.69 -12.71
C LEU A 34 4.97 -4.58 -11.51
N ILE A 35 6.08 -4.31 -10.83
CA ILE A 35 6.44 -5.00 -9.58
C ILE A 35 5.35 -4.76 -8.51
N LEU A 36 4.88 -3.51 -8.37
CA LEU A 36 3.83 -3.17 -7.42
C LEU A 36 2.51 -3.90 -7.75
N ILE A 37 2.12 -3.94 -9.03
CA ILE A 37 0.94 -4.69 -9.49
C ILE A 37 1.07 -6.17 -9.12
N PHE A 38 2.22 -6.78 -9.36
CA PHE A 38 2.47 -8.17 -8.99
C PHE A 38 2.34 -8.40 -7.48
N ILE A 39 2.90 -7.49 -6.67
CA ILE A 39 2.78 -7.53 -5.21
C ILE A 39 1.30 -7.47 -4.78
N ILE A 40 0.54 -6.51 -5.32
CA ILE A 40 -0.89 -6.35 -5.03
C ILE A 40 -1.66 -7.62 -5.40
N MET A 41 -1.41 -8.20 -6.57
CA MET A 41 -2.06 -9.46 -6.99
C MET A 41 -1.76 -10.61 -6.02
N LYS A 42 -0.49 -10.78 -5.63
CA LYS A 42 -0.08 -11.82 -4.67
C LYS A 42 -0.74 -11.62 -3.31
N MET A 43 -0.78 -10.39 -2.80
CA MET A 43 -1.49 -10.06 -1.57
C MET A 43 -2.98 -10.32 -1.67
N ASN A 44 -3.60 -10.00 -2.81
CA ASN A 44 -5.03 -10.24 -3.04
C ASN A 44 -5.35 -11.73 -2.95
N ILE A 45 -4.56 -12.58 -3.62
CA ILE A 45 -4.69 -14.05 -3.57
C ILE A 45 -4.46 -14.56 -2.14
N PHE A 46 -3.41 -14.08 -1.46
CA PHE A 46 -3.10 -14.47 -0.09
C PHE A 46 -4.26 -14.19 0.87
N ILE A 47 -4.84 -12.99 0.81
CA ILE A 47 -5.97 -12.60 1.67
C ILE A 47 -7.21 -13.45 1.34
N SER A 48 -7.52 -13.64 0.05
CA SER A 48 -8.65 -14.49 -0.37
C SER A 48 -8.51 -15.93 0.14
N TYR A 49 -7.31 -16.49 0.03
CA TYR A 49 -7.02 -17.85 0.50
C TYR A 49 -7.27 -17.98 2.01
N HIS A 50 -6.74 -17.05 2.82
CA HIS A 50 -6.88 -17.12 4.27
C HIS A 50 -8.30 -16.85 4.75
N LEU A 51 -9.03 -15.93 4.10
CA LEU A 51 -10.45 -15.69 4.39
C LEU A 51 -11.29 -16.94 4.08
N ASN A 52 -11.13 -17.52 2.89
CA ASN A 52 -11.89 -18.70 2.48
C ASN A 52 -11.60 -19.94 3.33
N LYS A 53 -10.37 -20.08 3.86
CA LYS A 53 -9.99 -21.16 4.77
C LYS A 53 -10.73 -21.11 6.11
N LYS A 54 -11.09 -19.91 6.57
CA LYS A 54 -11.81 -19.68 7.85
C LYS A 54 -13.31 -19.45 7.68
N THR A 55 -13.83 -19.54 6.46
CA THR A 55 -15.21 -19.23 6.12
C THR A 55 -15.92 -20.48 5.60
N GLU A 56 -17.11 -20.75 6.13
CA GLU A 56 -18.00 -21.81 5.63
C GLU A 56 -18.30 -21.61 4.14
N SER A 57 -18.40 -22.71 3.39
CA SER A 57 -18.45 -22.63 1.92
C SER A 57 -19.58 -21.76 1.39
N HIS A 58 -20.74 -21.76 2.05
CA HIS A 58 -21.90 -20.96 1.64
C HIS A 58 -21.72 -19.45 1.89
N ASN A 59 -20.82 -19.05 2.80
CA ASN A 59 -20.54 -17.65 3.14
C ASN A 59 -19.33 -17.05 2.41
N ARG A 60 -18.56 -17.86 1.68
CA ARG A 60 -17.31 -17.42 1.01
C ARG A 60 -17.52 -16.26 0.04
N ALA A 61 -18.59 -16.30 -0.75
CA ALA A 61 -18.92 -15.23 -1.69
C ALA A 61 -19.17 -13.91 -0.96
N THR A 62 -19.95 -13.94 0.12
CA THR A 62 -20.25 -12.77 0.96
C THR A 62 -18.98 -12.17 1.56
N VAL A 63 -18.11 -13.00 2.15
CA VAL A 63 -16.85 -12.54 2.74
C VAL A 63 -15.92 -11.94 1.69
N LEU A 64 -15.85 -12.53 0.49
CA LEU A 64 -15.02 -12.01 -0.59
C LEU A 64 -15.57 -10.70 -1.18
N SER A 65 -16.89 -10.55 -1.28
CA SER A 65 -17.53 -9.29 -1.67
C SER A 65 -17.29 -8.20 -0.63
N PHE A 66 -17.37 -8.52 0.67
CA PHE A 66 -17.05 -7.56 1.73
C PHE A 66 -15.58 -7.12 1.66
N LYS A 67 -14.64 -8.05 1.44
CA LYS A 67 -13.23 -7.72 1.19
C LYS A 67 -13.08 -6.75 0.01
N GLY A 68 -13.77 -7.00 -1.11
CA GLY A 68 -13.77 -6.12 -2.28
C GLY A 68 -14.29 -4.71 -1.96
N LEU A 69 -15.40 -4.62 -1.23
CA LEU A 69 -15.97 -3.35 -0.78
C LEU A 69 -14.97 -2.58 0.11
N MET A 70 -14.37 -3.25 1.09
CA MET A 70 -13.39 -2.64 1.99
C MET A 70 -12.16 -2.13 1.24
N PHE A 71 -11.69 -2.84 0.21
CA PHE A 71 -10.61 -2.36 -0.65
C PHE A 71 -11.01 -1.12 -1.45
N ASN A 72 -12.21 -1.10 -2.06
CA ASN A 72 -12.68 0.06 -2.81
C ASN A 72 -12.83 1.30 -1.91
N LEU A 73 -13.37 1.14 -0.70
CA LEU A 73 -13.46 2.23 0.29
C LEU A 73 -12.07 2.72 0.70
N GLY A 74 -11.15 1.79 0.99
CA GLY A 74 -9.76 2.12 1.34
C GLY A 74 -9.05 2.89 0.22
N TYR A 75 -9.13 2.43 -1.02
CA TYR A 75 -8.54 3.12 -2.17
C TYR A 75 -9.18 4.48 -2.43
N GLY A 76 -10.49 4.61 -2.27
CA GLY A 76 -11.18 5.90 -2.37
C GLY A 76 -10.70 6.90 -1.32
N LEU A 77 -10.57 6.49 -0.07
CA LEU A 77 -10.04 7.32 1.02
C LEU A 77 -8.59 7.73 0.77
N ILE A 78 -7.73 6.79 0.38
CA ILE A 78 -6.32 7.08 0.05
C ILE A 78 -6.24 8.06 -1.13
N GLY A 79 -7.07 7.89 -2.16
CA GLY A 79 -7.13 8.80 -3.30
C GLY A 79 -7.53 10.22 -2.89
N MET A 80 -8.53 10.37 -2.02
CA MET A 80 -8.93 11.68 -1.48
C MET A 80 -7.84 12.33 -0.64
N LEU A 81 -7.20 11.57 0.26
CA LEU A 81 -6.08 12.06 1.07
C LEU A 81 -4.91 12.49 0.20
N TYR A 82 -4.56 11.69 -0.82
CA TYR A 82 -3.52 12.02 -1.76
C TYR A 82 -3.85 13.29 -2.56
N ALA A 83 -5.07 13.43 -3.07
CA ALA A 83 -5.47 14.64 -3.81
C ALA A 83 -5.38 15.90 -2.94
N TYR A 84 -5.80 15.82 -1.67
CA TYR A 84 -5.67 16.91 -0.72
C TYR A 84 -4.20 17.24 -0.43
N TYR A 85 -3.38 16.23 -0.15
CA TYR A 85 -1.95 16.40 0.08
C TYR A 85 -1.23 16.98 -1.13
N TYR A 86 -1.50 16.46 -2.33
CA TYR A 86 -0.95 16.96 -3.59
C TYR A 86 -1.28 18.45 -3.77
N LYS A 87 -2.54 18.85 -3.57
CA LYS A 87 -2.94 20.25 -3.63
C LYS A 87 -2.16 21.14 -2.66
N LEU A 88 -1.95 20.70 -1.42
CA LEU A 88 -1.19 21.44 -0.42
C LEU A 88 0.30 21.53 -0.79
N LEU A 89 0.87 20.44 -1.31
CA LEU A 89 2.27 20.38 -1.72
C LEU A 89 2.54 21.32 -2.90
N SER A 90 1.69 21.30 -3.93
CA SER A 90 1.83 22.12 -5.14
C SER A 90 1.80 23.62 -4.87
N GLN A 91 1.26 24.08 -3.73
CA GLN A 91 1.31 25.50 -3.34
C GLN A 91 2.74 26.02 -3.09
N ASN A 92 3.72 25.11 -2.91
CA ASN A 92 5.11 25.46 -2.68
C ASN A 92 5.95 25.53 -3.97
N TYR A 93 5.32 25.36 -5.14
CA TYR A 93 5.97 25.32 -6.44
C TYR A 93 5.49 26.47 -7.34
N THR A 94 6.36 26.95 -8.23
CA THR A 94 5.99 27.95 -9.24
C THR A 94 5.17 27.33 -10.37
N GLU A 95 4.46 28.16 -11.15
CA GLU A 95 3.69 27.69 -12.31
C GLU A 95 4.58 26.91 -13.30
N GLU A 96 5.79 27.39 -13.59
CA GLU A 96 6.76 26.71 -14.45
C GLU A 96 7.16 25.33 -13.92
N GLN A 97 7.35 25.18 -12.60
CA GLN A 97 7.68 23.88 -11.99
C GLN A 97 6.52 22.89 -12.05
N ILE A 98 5.28 23.38 -11.95
CA ILE A 98 4.06 22.57 -12.06
C ILE A 98 3.86 22.11 -13.52
N GLU A 99 4.12 22.98 -14.50
CA GLU A 99 4.12 22.60 -15.93
C GLU A 99 5.15 21.52 -16.23
N GLN A 100 6.28 21.52 -15.53
CA GLN A 100 7.32 20.48 -15.60
C GLN A 100 7.03 19.25 -14.72
N HIS A 101 5.87 19.18 -14.07
CA HIS A 101 5.43 18.08 -13.20
C HIS A 101 6.36 17.78 -12.01
N ILE A 102 7.13 18.77 -11.56
CA ILE A 102 8.10 18.59 -10.46
C ILE A 102 7.36 18.33 -9.14
N ASP A 103 6.26 19.04 -8.91
CA ASP A 103 5.38 18.89 -7.75
C ASP A 103 4.75 17.49 -7.69
N PHE A 104 4.35 16.95 -8.84
CA PHE A 104 3.82 15.59 -8.97
C PHE A 104 4.90 14.54 -8.67
N ILE A 105 6.11 14.70 -9.21
CA ILE A 105 7.21 13.77 -8.90
C ILE A 105 7.55 13.83 -7.41
N ALA A 106 7.56 15.02 -6.82
CA ALA A 106 7.79 15.20 -5.39
C ALA A 106 6.69 14.53 -4.53
N SER A 107 5.42 14.59 -4.97
CA SER A 107 4.30 13.97 -4.25
C SER A 107 4.35 12.45 -4.26
N LEU A 108 5.02 11.80 -5.22
CA LEU A 108 5.15 10.33 -5.26
C LEU A 108 5.81 9.74 -4.01
N SER A 109 6.73 10.49 -3.38
CA SER A 109 7.38 10.08 -2.13
C SER A 109 6.39 9.87 -0.98
N SER A 110 5.23 10.54 -1.01
CA SER A 110 4.20 10.39 0.03
C SER A 110 3.69 8.96 0.15
N PHE A 111 3.60 8.20 -0.95
CA PHE A 111 3.17 6.80 -0.91
C PHE A 111 4.14 5.92 -0.13
N PHE A 112 5.44 6.17 -0.24
CA PHE A 112 6.47 5.47 0.54
C PHE A 112 6.26 5.75 2.03
N TYR A 113 6.24 7.02 2.43
CA TYR A 113 6.10 7.39 3.85
C TYR A 113 4.76 6.92 4.45
N TYR A 114 3.65 7.10 3.73
CA TYR A 114 2.34 6.64 4.15
C TYR A 114 2.30 5.14 4.38
N PHE A 115 2.78 4.35 3.40
CA PHE A 115 2.80 2.90 3.52
C PHE A 115 3.73 2.44 4.64
N THR A 116 4.96 2.97 4.71
CA THR A 116 5.94 2.59 5.74
C THR A 116 5.41 2.90 7.14
N PHE A 117 4.84 4.09 7.35
CA PHE A 117 4.26 4.46 8.63
C PHE A 117 3.16 3.48 9.06
N LEU A 118 2.18 3.21 8.19
CA LEU A 118 1.10 2.27 8.52
C LEU A 118 1.60 0.85 8.72
N PHE A 119 2.52 0.38 7.88
CA PHE A 119 3.06 -0.96 7.98
C PHE A 119 3.81 -1.16 9.30
N VAL A 120 4.64 -0.19 9.71
CA VAL A 120 5.35 -0.22 10.99
C VAL A 120 4.38 -0.11 12.15
N ALA A 121 3.45 0.85 12.14
CA ALA A 121 2.48 1.04 13.21
C ALA A 121 1.63 -0.21 13.45
N ILE A 122 1.12 -0.82 12.37
CA ILE A 122 0.34 -2.06 12.43
C ILE A 122 1.22 -3.21 12.92
N SER A 123 2.44 -3.35 12.39
CA SER A 123 3.36 -4.42 12.81
C SER A 123 3.66 -4.32 14.31
N VAL A 124 3.98 -3.13 14.81
CA VAL A 124 4.24 -2.86 16.23
C VAL A 124 2.99 -3.18 17.07
N TYR A 125 1.82 -2.71 16.66
CA TYR A 125 0.56 -2.98 17.35
C TYR A 125 0.26 -4.49 17.51
N PHE A 126 0.57 -5.30 16.50
CA PHE A 126 0.38 -6.76 16.57
C PHE A 126 1.54 -7.53 17.22
N TYR A 127 2.72 -6.93 17.37
CA TYR A 127 3.89 -7.58 17.96
C TYR A 127 4.04 -7.33 19.46
N ILE A 128 3.69 -6.13 19.94
CA ILE A 128 3.79 -5.76 21.37
C ILE A 128 2.95 -6.70 22.28
N PRO A 129 1.68 -7.01 21.98
CA PRO A 129 0.87 -7.85 22.85
C PRO A 129 1.41 -9.28 22.98
N VAL A 130 1.99 -9.81 21.90
CA VAL A 130 2.59 -11.16 21.88
C VAL A 130 3.77 -11.26 22.84
N ILE A 131 4.61 -10.22 22.93
CA ILE A 131 5.76 -10.20 23.85
C ILE A 131 5.30 -10.16 25.31
N ILE A 132 4.18 -9.48 25.61
CA ILE A 132 3.66 -9.36 26.97
C ILE A 132 3.00 -10.67 27.44
N GLU A 133 2.36 -11.41 26.54
CA GLU A 133 1.77 -12.73 26.87
C GLU A 133 2.83 -13.83 27.05
N ASP A 134 3.99 -13.69 26.40
CA ASP A 134 5.11 -14.65 26.47
C ASP A 134 6.17 -14.33 27.56
N ALA A 135 6.00 -13.24 28.33
CA ALA A 135 6.91 -12.77 29.39
C ALA A 135 6.35 -12.97 30.80
#